data_AF-A0A8C0WJH5-F1
#
_entry.id   AF-A0A8C0WJH5-F1
#
_cell.length_a   1.000
_cell.length_b   1.000
_cell.length_c   1.000
_cell.angle_alpha   90.00
_cell.angle_beta   90.00
_cell.angle_gamma   90.00
#
_symmetry.space_group_name_H-M   'P 1'
#
loop_
_entity.id
_entity.type
_entity.pdbx_description
1 polymer ?
#
loop_
_entity_poly.entity_id
_entity_poly.type
_entity_poly.pdbx_seq_one_letter_code
_entity_poly.pdbx_strand_id
1 'polypeptide(L)'
;MRLSGGVAVAAELCVLLALVEVAQPSVEASGGCVLSHYRSLDPRVLAAAKSLRDRYEEDTLSWRPRNCSVRPRRDPARPSSCAWLRHVARGIADAQAVLSGLRRPELVPSIGPTLELLVAAQRDVATCVRKSDSVPPHLLPGFQDSPRCREATVIFNLLRLLTRDLRLAAQSAPCV
;
A
#
# COMPACT_ATOMS: atom_id res chain seq x y z
N MET A 1 69.47 -14.61 -22.26
CA MET A 1 68.26 -14.71 -23.10
C MET A 1 67.10 -14.12 -22.32
N ARG A 2 66.46 -13.07 -22.86
CA ARG A 2 65.24 -12.46 -22.30
C ARG A 2 64.02 -13.31 -22.66
N LEU A 3 63.05 -13.40 -21.75
CA LEU A 3 61.59 -13.28 -21.97
C LEU A 3 60.95 -13.37 -20.57
N SER A 4 60.53 -12.29 -19.92
CA SER A 4 59.35 -11.43 -20.18
C SER A 4 58.16 -11.81 -19.28
N GLY A 5 57.59 -10.81 -18.61
CA GLY A 5 56.15 -10.71 -18.39
C GLY A 5 55.65 -10.88 -16.95
N GLY A 6 55.14 -9.79 -16.37
CA GLY A 6 54.27 -9.85 -15.18
C GLY A 6 54.47 -8.73 -14.18
N VAL A 7 54.44 -7.47 -14.62
CA VAL A 7 54.45 -6.30 -13.73
C VAL A 7 53.14 -6.25 -12.94
N ALA A 8 53.30 -5.99 -11.65
CA ALA A 8 52.28 -5.74 -10.65
C ALA A 8 51.18 -4.77 -11.12
N VAL A 9 49.94 -5.25 -11.21
CA VAL A 9 48.73 -4.42 -11.15
C VAL A 9 47.58 -5.26 -10.56
N ALA A 10 47.62 -5.53 -9.26
CA ALA A 10 46.47 -6.13 -8.56
C ALA A 10 46.19 -5.52 -7.18
N ALA A 11 47.03 -4.59 -6.70
CA ALA A 11 46.89 -3.97 -5.38
C ALA A 11 46.33 -2.53 -5.41
N GLU A 12 46.10 -1.96 -6.59
CA GLU A 12 45.61 -0.58 -6.77
C GLU A 12 44.08 -0.49 -6.98
N LEU A 13 43.38 -1.64 -7.06
CA LEU A 13 41.92 -1.65 -7.24
C LEU A 13 41.14 -1.81 -5.91
N CYS A 14 41.82 -2.12 -4.80
CA CYS A 14 41.19 -2.24 -3.49
C CYS A 14 41.17 -0.92 -2.70
N VAL A 15 42.04 0.05 -3.02
CA VAL A 15 42.13 1.32 -2.29
C VAL A 15 41.05 2.32 -2.75
N LEU A 16 40.52 2.20 -3.96
CA LEU A 16 39.42 3.04 -4.46
C LEU A 16 38.02 2.61 -3.97
N LEU A 17 37.89 1.45 -3.32
CA LEU A 17 36.61 0.96 -2.79
C LEU A 17 36.32 1.38 -1.34
N ALA A 18 37.27 2.05 -0.66
CA ALA A 18 37.16 2.40 0.76
C ALA A 18 36.74 3.87 1.05
N LEU A 19 36.39 4.66 0.02
CA LEU A 19 35.99 6.07 0.20
C LEU A 19 34.58 6.41 -0.33
N VAL A 20 33.72 5.41 -0.46
CA VAL A 20 32.27 5.62 -0.62
C VAL A 20 31.58 5.33 0.72
N GLU A 21 32.10 5.90 1.82
CA GLU A 21 31.19 6.43 2.84
C GLU A 21 30.57 7.68 2.23
N VAL A 22 29.56 7.45 1.38
CA VAL A 22 28.53 8.47 1.18
C VAL A 22 27.92 8.64 2.55
N ALA A 23 28.39 9.67 3.25
CA ALA A 23 27.62 10.44 4.19
C ALA A 23 26.20 10.46 3.61
N GLN A 24 25.32 9.62 4.15
CA GLN A 24 23.91 9.81 3.92
C GLN A 24 23.69 11.23 4.40
N PRO A 25 23.33 12.20 3.54
CA PRO A 25 22.62 13.32 4.10
C PRO A 25 21.45 12.66 4.80
N SER A 26 21.42 12.76 6.12
CA SER A 26 20.18 12.74 6.86
C SER A 26 19.36 13.88 6.27
N VAL A 27 18.75 13.61 5.11
CA VAL A 27 17.60 14.31 4.64
C VAL A 27 16.62 13.99 5.75
N GLU A 28 16.59 14.88 6.73
CA GLU A 28 15.35 15.20 7.39
C GLU A 28 14.37 15.48 6.27
N ALA A 29 13.72 14.42 5.81
CA ALA A 29 12.51 14.51 5.05
C ALA A 29 11.49 15.04 6.06
N SER A 30 11.56 16.33 6.35
CA SER A 30 10.37 17.15 6.57
C SER A 30 9.58 17.20 5.25
N GLY A 31 9.30 16.03 4.67
CA GLY A 31 8.16 15.83 3.82
C GLY A 31 6.98 15.90 4.76
N GLY A 32 6.51 17.13 5.01
CA GLY A 32 5.32 17.34 5.83
C GLY A 32 4.18 16.46 5.34
N CYS A 33 3.26 16.12 6.23
CA CYS A 33 2.06 15.39 5.88
C CYS A 33 1.24 16.17 4.83
N VAL A 34 1.28 15.74 3.57
CA VAL A 34 0.52 16.32 2.46
C VAL A 34 -0.33 15.24 1.82
N LEU A 35 -1.64 15.35 1.99
CA LEU A 35 -2.64 14.45 1.41
C LEU A 35 -3.65 15.18 0.53
N SER A 36 -3.45 16.49 0.29
CA SER A 36 -4.42 17.36 -0.37
C SER A 36 -4.75 16.93 -1.80
N HIS A 37 -3.81 16.33 -2.52
CA HIS A 37 -4.01 15.79 -3.87
C HIS A 37 -5.01 14.62 -3.90
N TYR A 38 -5.20 13.91 -2.79
CA TYR A 38 -6.20 12.85 -2.71
C TYR A 38 -7.65 13.34 -2.53
N ARG A 39 -7.89 14.65 -2.49
CA ARG A 39 -9.25 15.20 -2.49
C ARG A 39 -9.98 14.93 -3.80
N SER A 40 -9.24 14.76 -4.89
CA SER A 40 -9.76 14.41 -6.21
C SER A 40 -8.81 13.40 -6.85
N LEU A 41 -9.30 12.21 -7.13
CA LEU A 41 -8.54 11.18 -7.82
C LEU A 41 -8.81 11.25 -9.33
N ASP A 42 -7.86 10.75 -10.12
CA ASP A 42 -8.06 10.59 -11.56
C ASP A 42 -9.29 9.69 -11.83
N PRO A 43 -10.28 10.15 -12.61
CA PRO A 43 -11.45 9.36 -12.96
C PRO A 43 -11.12 8.01 -13.60
N ARG A 44 -9.99 7.88 -14.31
CA ARG A 44 -9.52 6.63 -14.91
C ARG A 44 -9.20 5.58 -13.85
N VAL A 45 -8.57 5.98 -12.75
CA VAL A 45 -8.26 5.08 -11.63
C VAL A 45 -9.55 4.59 -10.96
N LEU A 46 -10.52 5.50 -10.78
CA LEU A 46 -11.82 5.14 -10.22
C LEU A 46 -12.62 4.20 -11.14
N ALA A 47 -12.56 4.44 -12.46
CA ALA A 47 -13.18 3.57 -13.46
C ALA A 47 -12.55 2.17 -13.47
N ALA A 48 -11.22 2.07 -13.36
CA ALA A 48 -10.52 0.78 -13.27
C ALA A 48 -10.90 0.02 -12.00
N ALA A 49 -10.90 0.68 -10.83
CA ALA A 49 -11.33 0.08 -9.57
C ALA A 49 -12.80 -0.39 -9.61
N LYS A 50 -13.68 0.40 -10.25
CA LYS A 50 -15.07 0.02 -10.46
C LYS A 50 -15.21 -1.19 -11.38
N SER A 51 -14.48 -1.20 -12.50
CA SER A 51 -14.50 -2.32 -13.44
C SER A 51 -14.00 -3.63 -12.81
N LEU A 52 -13.00 -3.57 -11.92
CA LEU A 52 -12.57 -4.72 -11.13
C LEU A 52 -13.71 -5.23 -10.24
N ARG A 53 -14.34 -4.33 -9.48
CA ARG A 53 -15.45 -4.70 -8.59
C ARG A 53 -16.60 -5.34 -9.37
N ASP A 54 -17.03 -4.71 -10.45
CA ASP A 54 -18.20 -5.16 -11.23
C ASP A 54 -17.96 -6.56 -11.82
N ARG A 55 -16.74 -6.86 -12.29
CA ARG A 55 -16.37 -8.22 -12.73
C ARG A 55 -16.29 -9.22 -11.59
N TYR A 56 -15.70 -8.81 -10.47
CA TYR A 56 -15.59 -9.68 -9.31
C TYR A 56 -16.98 -10.03 -8.76
N GLU A 57 -17.92 -9.09 -8.83
CA GLU A 57 -19.34 -9.31 -8.52
C GLU A 57 -19.95 -10.38 -9.44
N GLU A 58 -19.75 -10.27 -10.76
CA GLU A 58 -20.20 -11.29 -11.72
C GLU A 58 -19.59 -12.67 -11.41
N ASP A 59 -18.28 -12.73 -11.17
CA ASP A 59 -17.60 -13.97 -10.79
C ASP A 59 -18.20 -14.55 -9.50
N THR A 60 -18.58 -13.69 -8.54
CA THR A 60 -19.17 -14.13 -7.27
C THR A 60 -20.59 -14.68 -7.40
N LEU A 61 -21.33 -14.33 -8.46
CA LEU A 61 -22.66 -14.92 -8.70
C LEU A 61 -22.58 -16.43 -8.94
N SER A 62 -21.48 -16.92 -9.50
CA SER A 62 -21.23 -18.36 -9.69
C SER A 62 -20.85 -19.09 -8.39
N TRP A 63 -20.63 -18.36 -7.28
CA TRP A 63 -20.14 -18.94 -6.04
C TRP A 63 -21.29 -19.56 -5.24
N ARG A 64 -21.06 -20.75 -4.66
CA ARG A 64 -21.96 -21.27 -3.63
C ARG A 64 -21.98 -20.33 -2.41
N PRO A 65 -23.09 -20.29 -1.65
CA PRO A 65 -23.18 -19.53 -0.40
C PRO A 65 -21.97 -19.83 0.49
N ARG A 66 -21.23 -18.78 0.87
CA ARG A 66 -20.08 -18.91 1.76
C ARG A 66 -20.43 -18.42 3.14
N ASN A 67 -19.78 -19.01 4.15
CA ASN A 67 -19.74 -18.48 5.52
C ASN A 67 -18.88 -17.19 5.63
N CYS A 68 -18.65 -16.45 4.53
CA CYS A 68 -17.99 -15.15 4.58
C CYS A 68 -19.06 -14.10 4.90
N SER A 69 -19.01 -13.46 6.06
CA SER A 69 -19.75 -12.22 6.23
C SER A 69 -18.98 -11.09 5.54
N VAL A 70 -19.26 -10.85 4.25
CA VAL A 70 -18.79 -9.62 3.59
C VAL A 70 -19.56 -8.47 4.21
N ARG A 71 -18.99 -7.89 5.26
CA ARG A 71 -19.56 -6.72 5.92
C ARG A 71 -19.02 -5.51 5.17
N PRO A 72 -19.89 -4.60 4.66
CA PRO A 72 -19.45 -3.26 4.35
C PRO A 72 -18.67 -2.73 5.55
N ARG A 73 -17.51 -2.13 5.29
CA ARG A 73 -16.65 -1.59 6.36
C ARG A 73 -17.52 -0.72 7.28
N ARG A 74 -17.53 -0.92 8.59
CA ARG A 74 -18.31 -0.02 9.45
C ARG A 74 -17.57 1.28 9.58
N ASP A 75 -18.30 2.39 9.44
CA ASP A 75 -17.73 3.68 9.82
C ASP A 75 -17.46 3.65 11.33
N PRO A 76 -16.22 3.91 11.77
CA PRO A 76 -16.00 4.16 13.18
C PRO A 76 -16.83 5.37 13.62
N ALA A 77 -17.46 5.29 14.79
CA ALA A 77 -18.14 6.43 15.39
C ALA A 77 -17.09 7.50 15.73
N ARG A 78 -17.02 8.57 14.92
CA ARG A 78 -16.07 9.71 15.05
C ARG A 78 -14.65 9.30 15.48
N PRO A 79 -13.86 8.71 14.59
CA PRO A 79 -12.46 8.42 14.89
C PRO A 79 -11.69 9.74 15.10
N SER A 80 -10.70 9.74 15.99
CA SER A 80 -9.69 10.79 15.98
C SER A 80 -8.96 10.79 14.62
N SER A 81 -8.42 11.93 14.18
CA SER A 81 -7.65 12.02 12.92
C SER A 81 -6.55 10.95 12.86
N CYS A 82 -5.90 10.66 13.99
CA CYS A 82 -4.90 9.61 14.07
C CYS A 82 -5.44 8.19 13.87
N ALA A 83 -6.56 7.85 14.53
CA ALA A 83 -7.19 6.55 14.37
C ALA A 83 -7.68 6.35 12.93
N TRP A 84 -8.17 7.42 12.31
CA TRP A 84 -8.58 7.44 10.92
C TRP A 84 -7.42 7.20 9.96
N LEU A 85 -6.33 7.96 10.09
CA LEU A 85 -5.13 7.78 9.25
C LEU A 85 -4.54 6.36 9.38
N ARG A 86 -4.47 5.82 10.60
CA ARG A 86 -4.06 4.41 10.83
C ARG A 86 -5.02 3.39 10.24
N HIS A 87 -6.32 3.70 10.19
CA HIS A 87 -7.31 2.83 9.57
C HIS A 87 -7.18 2.83 8.04
N VAL A 88 -6.99 4.01 7.45
CA VAL A 88 -6.77 4.19 6.01
C VAL A 88 -5.47 3.50 5.57
N ALA A 89 -4.37 3.71 6.29
CA ALA A 89 -3.08 3.04 6.01
C ALA A 89 -3.21 1.51 6.01
N ARG A 90 -3.93 0.93 6.98
CA ARG A 90 -4.20 -0.52 7.00
C ARG A 90 -5.04 -0.96 5.81
N GLY A 91 -6.10 -0.22 5.49
CA GLY A 91 -6.94 -0.52 4.32
C GLY A 91 -6.18 -0.46 2.99
N ILE A 92 -5.27 0.51 2.84
CA ILE A 92 -4.41 0.63 1.66
C ILE A 92 -3.45 -0.55 1.58
N ALA A 93 -2.79 -0.92 2.69
CA ALA A 93 -1.88 -2.06 2.74
C ALA A 93 -2.59 -3.39 2.43
N ASP A 94 -3.77 -3.63 3.01
CA ASP A 94 -4.59 -4.81 2.70
C ASP A 94 -4.99 -4.84 1.21
N ALA A 95 -5.36 -3.68 0.66
CA ALA A 95 -5.70 -3.56 -0.76
C ALA A 95 -4.51 -3.88 -1.67
N GLN A 96 -3.32 -3.37 -1.37
CA GLN A 96 -2.11 -3.70 -2.13
C GLN A 96 -1.80 -5.19 -2.07
N ALA A 97 -1.85 -5.80 -0.88
CA ALA A 97 -1.53 -7.21 -0.69
C ALA A 97 -2.49 -8.13 -1.48
N VAL A 98 -3.78 -7.81 -1.49
CA VAL A 98 -4.78 -8.57 -2.26
C VAL A 98 -4.62 -8.32 -3.77
N LEU A 99 -4.53 -7.07 -4.19
CA LEU A 99 -4.53 -6.71 -5.62
C LEU A 99 -3.25 -7.17 -6.34
N SER A 100 -2.10 -7.16 -5.66
CA SER A 100 -0.84 -7.69 -6.20
C SER A 100 -0.82 -9.22 -6.28
N GLY A 101 -1.58 -9.90 -5.42
CA GLY A 101 -1.68 -11.36 -5.36
C GLY A 101 -2.85 -11.96 -6.15
N LEU A 102 -3.58 -11.16 -6.93
CA LEU A 102 -4.70 -11.67 -7.72
C LEU A 102 -4.21 -12.74 -8.69
N ARG A 103 -4.77 -13.95 -8.59
CA ARG A 103 -4.39 -15.10 -9.42
C ARG A 103 -4.63 -14.89 -10.92
N ARG A 104 -5.41 -13.88 -11.30
CA ARG A 104 -5.69 -13.54 -12.68
C ARG A 104 -5.65 -12.01 -12.87
N PRO A 105 -4.46 -11.41 -12.94
CA PRO A 105 -4.31 -9.96 -13.08
C PRO A 105 -4.82 -9.45 -14.45
N GLU A 106 -4.90 -10.34 -15.43
CA GLU A 106 -5.44 -10.12 -16.78
C GLU A 106 -6.96 -9.90 -16.80
N LEU A 107 -7.69 -10.26 -15.73
CA LEU A 107 -9.15 -10.08 -15.67
C LEU A 107 -9.59 -8.62 -15.58
N VAL A 108 -8.67 -7.68 -15.35
CA VAL A 108 -8.95 -6.25 -15.25
C VAL A 108 -7.98 -5.46 -16.13
N PRO A 109 -8.45 -4.81 -17.20
CA PRO A 109 -7.70 -3.81 -17.93
C PRO A 109 -7.23 -2.74 -16.93
N SER A 110 -5.92 -2.59 -16.79
CA SER A 110 -5.25 -1.52 -16.03
C SER A 110 -5.60 -1.44 -14.53
N ILE A 111 -5.43 -2.52 -13.77
CA ILE A 111 -5.32 -2.38 -12.29
C ILE A 111 -4.01 -1.70 -11.86
N GLY A 112 -3.00 -1.67 -12.75
CA GLY A 112 -1.69 -1.03 -12.53
C GLY A 112 -1.77 0.39 -11.97
N PRO A 113 -2.46 1.34 -12.64
CA PRO A 113 -2.66 2.69 -12.10
C PRO A 113 -3.29 2.74 -10.71
N THR A 114 -4.21 1.81 -10.38
CA THR A 114 -4.80 1.71 -9.04
C THR A 114 -3.75 1.25 -8.02
N LEU A 115 -2.92 0.26 -8.36
CA LEU A 115 -1.82 -0.19 -7.50
C LEU A 115 -0.78 0.89 -7.28
N GLU A 116 -0.38 1.62 -8.33
CA GLU A 116 0.53 2.75 -8.24
C GLU A 116 -0.01 3.84 -7.32
N LEU A 117 -1.30 4.18 -7.45
CA LEU A 117 -1.98 5.12 -6.56
C LEU A 117 -1.96 4.62 -5.12
N LEU A 118 -2.28 3.35 -4.88
CA LEU A 118 -2.29 2.77 -3.52
C LEU A 118 -0.89 2.80 -2.90
N VAL A 119 0.15 2.48 -3.68
CA VAL A 119 1.55 2.52 -3.25
C VAL A 119 1.95 3.95 -2.89
N ALA A 120 1.62 4.94 -3.73
CA ALA A 120 1.86 6.35 -3.43
C ALA A 120 1.12 6.79 -2.16
N ALA A 121 -0.18 6.49 -2.06
CA ALA A 121 -1.01 6.83 -0.91
C ALA A 121 -0.51 6.21 0.38
N GLN A 122 0.04 4.99 0.34
CA GLN A 122 0.64 4.37 1.51
C GLN A 122 1.86 5.14 2.01
N ARG A 123 2.74 5.59 1.10
CA ARG A 123 3.91 6.38 1.48
C ARG A 123 3.49 7.72 2.07
N ASP A 124 2.56 8.41 1.41
CA ASP A 124 2.11 9.73 1.84
C ASP A 124 1.34 9.67 3.17
N VAL A 125 0.47 8.66 3.37
CA VAL A 125 -0.21 8.49 4.67
C VAL A 125 0.78 8.09 5.77
N ALA A 126 1.86 7.37 5.44
CA ALA A 126 2.89 7.02 6.41
C ALA A 126 3.67 8.25 6.94
N THR A 127 3.79 9.33 6.17
CA THR A 127 4.38 10.59 6.68
C THR A 127 3.43 11.32 7.63
N CYS A 128 2.13 11.03 7.56
CA CYS A 128 1.09 11.62 8.40
C CYS A 128 0.83 10.88 9.71
N VAL A 129 1.50 9.76 9.96
CA VAL A 129 1.27 8.89 11.11
C VAL A 129 2.60 8.67 11.83
N ARG A 130 2.66 9.00 13.13
CA ARG A 130 3.80 8.64 13.98
C ARG A 130 4.01 7.15 13.87
N LYS A 131 5.27 6.74 13.69
CA LYS A 131 5.69 5.40 14.10
C LYS A 131 5.49 5.32 15.61
N SER A 132 4.30 4.93 16.04
CA SER A 132 4.12 4.47 17.40
C SER A 132 4.78 3.11 17.50
N ASP A 133 5.63 2.93 18.52
CA ASP A 133 6.08 1.62 19.02
C ASP A 133 4.85 0.85 19.54
N SER A 134 3.98 0.47 18.62
CA SER A 134 2.76 -0.25 18.94
C SER A 134 3.19 -1.70 19.00
N VAL A 135 3.36 -2.21 20.23
CA VAL A 135 3.31 -3.65 20.48
C VAL A 135 2.10 -4.19 19.70
N PRO A 136 2.28 -5.21 18.85
CA PRO A 136 1.18 -5.74 18.06
C PRO A 136 0.03 -6.04 19.02
N PRO A 137 -1.19 -5.53 18.77
CA PRO A 137 -2.32 -5.90 19.61
C PRO A 137 -2.34 -7.42 19.60
N HIS A 138 -2.30 -8.02 20.80
CA HIS A 138 -2.43 -9.46 20.95
C HIS A 138 -3.69 -9.86 20.18
N LEU A 139 -3.47 -10.45 19.01
CA LEU A 139 -4.53 -10.95 18.16
C LEU A 139 -5.13 -12.09 18.98
N LEU A 140 -6.23 -11.80 19.69
CA LEU A 140 -7.21 -12.84 19.93
C LEU A 140 -7.43 -13.51 18.57
N PRO A 141 -7.40 -14.85 18.47
CA PRO A 141 -7.66 -15.57 17.24
C PRO A 141 -9.13 -15.35 16.83
N GLY A 142 -9.44 -14.13 16.42
CA GLY A 142 -10.65 -13.78 15.71
C GLY A 142 -10.53 -14.43 14.35
N PHE A 143 -11.50 -15.30 14.06
CA PHE A 143 -11.82 -15.87 12.77
C PHE A 143 -10.91 -15.33 11.65
N GLN A 144 -9.79 -16.02 11.40
CA GLN A 144 -8.93 -15.66 10.28
C GLN A 144 -9.78 -15.86 9.02
N ASP A 145 -10.20 -14.75 8.42
CA ASP A 145 -10.96 -14.79 7.18
C ASP A 145 -10.18 -15.64 6.18
N SER A 146 -10.87 -16.59 5.54
CA SER A 146 -10.25 -17.33 4.45
C SER A 146 -9.67 -16.32 3.44
N PRO A 147 -8.55 -16.62 2.76
CA PRO A 147 -7.95 -15.69 1.79
C PRO A 147 -8.96 -15.11 0.80
N ARG A 148 -9.95 -15.93 0.42
CA ARG A 148 -11.04 -15.57 -0.49
C ARG A 148 -12.10 -14.65 0.14
N CYS A 149 -12.37 -14.74 1.44
CA CYS A 149 -13.23 -13.79 2.16
C CYS A 149 -12.53 -12.42 2.32
N ARG A 150 -11.21 -12.43 2.59
CA ARG A 150 -10.39 -11.21 2.65
C ARG A 150 -10.36 -10.50 1.30
N GLU A 151 -10.10 -11.25 0.23
CA GLU A 151 -10.12 -10.75 -1.15
C GLU A 151 -11.45 -10.08 -1.50
N ALA A 152 -12.57 -10.75 -1.20
CA ALA A 152 -13.89 -10.18 -1.42
C ALA A 152 -14.11 -8.89 -0.61
N THR A 153 -13.77 -8.90 0.69
CA THR A 153 -13.89 -7.72 1.54
C THR A 153 -13.09 -6.54 0.99
N VAL A 154 -11.86 -6.76 0.53
CA VAL A 154 -11.03 -5.70 -0.07
C VAL A 154 -11.67 -5.18 -1.36
N ILE A 155 -12.02 -6.05 -2.30
CA ILE A 155 -12.52 -5.65 -3.62
C ILE A 155 -13.84 -4.88 -3.49
N PHE A 156 -14.78 -5.36 -2.67
CA PHE A 156 -16.07 -4.68 -2.46
C PHE A 156 -15.93 -3.36 -1.70
N ASN A 157 -14.90 -3.18 -0.87
CA ASN A 157 -14.65 -1.91 -0.17
C ASN A 157 -13.66 -0.98 -0.89
N LEU A 158 -13.05 -1.38 -2.01
CA LEU A 158 -11.99 -0.62 -2.69
C LEU A 158 -12.45 0.78 -3.13
N LEU A 159 -13.61 0.88 -3.78
CA LEU A 159 -14.13 2.18 -4.21
C LEU A 159 -14.42 3.11 -3.04
N ARG A 160 -14.90 2.57 -1.92
CA ARG A 160 -15.11 3.35 -0.70
C ARG A 160 -13.79 3.84 -0.12
N LEU A 161 -12.78 2.97 -0.07
CA LEU A 161 -11.44 3.34 0.38
C LEU A 161 -10.91 4.54 -0.42
N LEU A 162 -11.02 4.49 -1.75
CA LEU A 162 -10.51 5.53 -2.64
C LEU A 162 -11.34 6.83 -2.61
N THR A 163 -12.66 6.74 -2.67
CA THR A 163 -13.54 7.92 -2.86
C THR A 163 -13.97 8.60 -1.57
N ARG A 164 -14.01 7.85 -0.46
CA ARG A 164 -14.49 8.33 0.83
C ARG A 164 -13.36 8.33 1.85
N ASP A 165 -12.74 7.16 2.08
CA ASP A 165 -11.87 7.03 3.24
C ASP A 165 -10.59 7.88 3.06
N LEU A 166 -9.97 7.76 1.89
CA LEU A 166 -8.80 8.54 1.50
C LEU A 166 -9.11 10.04 1.35
N ARG A 167 -10.29 10.40 0.86
CA ARG A 167 -10.73 11.79 0.75
C ARG A 167 -10.94 12.46 2.12
N LEU A 168 -11.40 11.71 3.12
CA LEU A 168 -11.50 12.16 4.50
C LEU A 168 -10.11 12.20 5.17
N ALA A 169 -9.21 11.29 4.81
CA ALA A 169 -7.81 11.36 5.24
C ALA A 169 -7.14 12.66 4.75
N ALA A 170 -7.43 13.08 3.52
CA ALA A 170 -6.98 14.36 2.96
C ALA A 170 -7.52 15.63 3.65
N GLN A 171 -8.42 15.47 4.62
CA GLN A 171 -8.97 16.53 5.46
C GLN A 171 -8.56 16.36 6.93
N SER A 172 -7.90 15.25 7.27
CA SER A 172 -7.51 14.93 8.63
C SER A 172 -6.24 15.69 9.00
N ALA A 173 -6.16 16.15 10.24
CA ALA A 173 -4.93 16.70 10.78
C ALA A 173 -3.84 15.59 10.81
N PRO A 174 -2.57 15.94 10.57
CA PRO A 174 -1.46 15.00 10.74
C PRO A 174 -1.46 14.43 12.17
N CYS A 175 -1.17 13.15 12.29
CA CYS A 175 -0.89 12.50 13.57
C CYS A 175 0.62 12.26 13.65
N VAL A 176 1.41 13.32 13.76
CA VAL A 176 2.90 13.27 13.82
C VAL A 176 3.45 13.63 15.19
#